data_AF-A0A5Q4H2G9-F1
#
_entry.id   AF-A0A5Q4H2G9-F1
#
_cell.length_a   1.000
_cell.length_b   1.000
_cell.length_c   1.000
_cell.angle_alpha   90.00
_cell.angle_beta   90.00
_cell.angle_gamma   90.00
#
_symmetry.space_group_name_H-M   'P 1'
#
loop_
_entity.id
_entity.type
_entity.pdbx_description
1 polymer ?
#
loop_
_entity_poly.entity_id
_entity_poly.type
_entity_poly.pdbx_seq_one_letter_code
_entity_poly.pdbx_strand_id
1 'polypeptide(L)'
;GPVRLYDRAVQIVLRDGKAQRDYQWGLDSARQKGMEEGMEKGETVGKIQLLQELLGDELTPTASLRNLAIGDLSAILADLQQRLRSRES
;
A
#
# COMPACT_ATOMS: atom_id res chain seq x y z
N GLY A 1 -2.86 35.68 39.31
CA GLY A 1 -3.89 35.06 40.15
C GLY A 1 -3.99 33.58 39.81
N PRO A 2 -4.28 32.72 40.79
CA PRO A 2 -4.22 31.25 40.65
C PRO A 2 -5.04 30.68 39.49
N VAL A 3 -6.18 31.29 39.15
CA VAL A 3 -7.05 30.88 38.03
C VAL A 3 -6.31 30.86 36.66
N ARG A 4 -5.43 31.84 36.39
CA ARG A 4 -4.67 31.86 35.11
C ARG A 4 -3.59 30.78 35.03
N LEU A 5 -3.12 30.28 36.18
CA LEU A 5 -2.12 29.21 36.23
C LEU A 5 -2.77 27.85 35.96
N TYR A 6 -3.95 27.60 36.53
CA TYR A 6 -4.75 26.41 36.24
C TYR A 6 -5.13 26.31 34.76
N ASP A 7 -5.62 27.41 34.18
CA ASP A 7 -6.02 27.45 32.76
C ASP A 7 -4.84 27.16 31.83
N ARG A 8 -3.65 27.69 32.15
CA ARG A 8 -2.41 27.39 31.40
C ARG A 8 -1.97 25.94 31.54
N ALA A 9 -2.10 25.33 32.72
CA ALA A 9 -1.77 23.93 32.95
C ALA A 9 -2.70 23.00 32.14
N VAL A 10 -4.01 23.29 32.11
CA VAL A 10 -4.98 22.54 31.30
C VAL A 10 -4.65 22.63 29.81
N GLN A 11 -4.30 23.82 29.31
CA GLN A 11 -3.91 24.01 27.90
C GLN A 11 -2.66 23.21 27.49
N ILE A 12 -1.68 23.08 28.38
CA ILE A 12 -0.47 22.28 28.13
C ILE A 12 -0.83 20.79 28.02
N VAL A 13 -1.58 20.26 28.98
CA VAL A 13 -2.00 18.84 28.98
C VAL A 13 -2.84 18.51 27.74
N LEU A 14 -3.74 19.41 27.31
CA LEU A 14 -4.53 19.21 26.10
C LEU A 14 -3.66 19.20 24.83
N ARG A 15 -2.65 20.07 24.74
CA ARG A 15 -1.72 20.10 23.60
C ARG A 15 -0.88 18.84 23.52
N ASP A 16 -0.34 18.39 24.65
CA ASP A 16 0.47 17.18 24.71
C ASP A 16 -0.37 15.95 24.34
N GLY A 17 -1.59 15.85 24.87
CA GLY A 17 -2.53 14.79 24.51
C GLY A 17 -2.97 14.83 23.04
N LYS A 18 -3.07 16.02 22.43
CA LYS A 18 -3.32 16.15 20.99
C LYS A 18 -2.12 15.67 20.17
N ALA A 19 -0.91 16.09 20.52
CA ALA A 19 0.30 15.70 19.81
C ALA A 19 0.52 14.18 19.83
N GLN A 20 0.24 13.52 20.96
CA GLN A 20 0.30 12.06 21.06
C GLN A 20 -0.71 11.37 20.12
N ARG A 21 -1.94 11.88 20.04
CA ARG A 21 -2.96 11.34 19.12
C ARG A 21 -2.57 11.55 17.66
N ASP A 22 -2.09 12.73 17.30
CA ASP A 22 -1.65 13.05 15.93
C ASP A 22 -0.49 12.13 15.51
N TYR A 23 0.47 11.87 16.42
CA TYR A 23 1.57 10.94 16.18
C TYR A 23 1.08 9.49 15.99
N GLN A 24 0.20 9.02 16.88
CA GLN A 24 -0.36 7.67 16.78
C GLN A 24 -1.16 7.50 15.49
N TRP A 25 -1.97 8.50 15.13
CA TRP A 25 -2.72 8.50 13.88
C TRP A 25 -1.81 8.43 12.66
N GLY A 26 -0.67 9.12 12.69
CA GLY A 26 0.34 9.05 11.62
C GLY A 26 0.90 7.64 11.45
N LEU A 27 1.25 6.96 12.56
CA LEU A 27 1.74 5.58 12.53
C LEU A 27 0.69 4.59 12.04
N ASP A 28 -0.54 4.71 12.53
CA ASP A 28 -1.65 3.82 12.16
C ASP A 28 -2.00 4.00 10.68
N SER A 29 -2.01 5.24 10.19
CA SER A 29 -2.24 5.55 8.77
C SER A 29 -1.13 5.00 7.88
N ALA A 30 0.14 5.12 8.29
CA ALA A 30 1.26 4.56 7.55
C ALA A 30 1.20 3.03 7.48
N ARG A 31 0.83 2.38 8.59
CA ARG A 31 0.64 0.92 8.65
C ARG A 31 -0.51 0.47 7.75
N GLN A 32 -1.65 1.16 7.81
CA GLN A 32 -2.82 0.84 7.00
C GLN A 32 -2.49 0.96 5.51
N LYS A 33 -1.86 2.07 5.12
CA LYS A 33 -1.44 2.29 3.73
C LYS A 33 -0.47 1.22 3.24
N GLY A 34 0.52 0.83 4.06
CA GLY A 34 1.44 -0.24 3.70
C GLY A 34 0.75 -1.61 3.54
N MET A 35 -0.31 -1.86 4.31
CA MET A 35 -1.10 -3.09 4.19
C MET A 35 -1.97 -3.09 2.92
N GLU A 36 -2.60 -1.97 2.60
CA GLU A 36 -3.38 -1.78 1.37
C GLU A 36 -2.49 -1.95 0.13
N GLU A 37 -1.36 -1.24 0.07
CA GLU A 37 -0.38 -1.35 -1.03
C GLU A 37 0.17 -2.79 -1.15
N GLY A 38 0.41 -3.46 0.00
CA GLY A 38 0.85 -4.84 0.02
C GLY A 38 -0.17 -5.83 -0.54
N MET A 39 -1.46 -5.63 -0.24
CA MET A 39 -2.56 -6.44 -0.77
C MET A 39 -2.72 -6.23 -2.28
N GLU A 40 -2.77 -4.98 -2.75
CA GLU A 40 -2.89 -4.64 -4.17
C GLU A 40 -1.72 -5.22 -4.99
N LYS A 41 -0.49 -5.09 -4.46
CA LYS A 41 0.70 -5.65 -5.09
C LYS A 41 0.63 -7.17 -5.14
N GLY A 42 0.22 -7.82 -4.05
CA GLY A 42 0.06 -9.27 -3.97
C GLY A 42 -0.94 -9.80 -5.00
N GLU A 43 -2.09 -9.14 -5.12
CA GLU A 43 -3.12 -9.49 -6.11
C GLU A 43 -2.59 -9.36 -7.55
N THR A 44 -1.90 -8.26 -7.85
CA THR A 44 -1.33 -8.00 -9.19
C THR A 44 -0.27 -9.05 -9.55
N VAL A 45 0.61 -9.41 -8.62
CA VAL A 45 1.61 -10.47 -8.81
C VAL A 45 0.96 -11.81 -9.12
N GLY A 46 -0.09 -12.19 -8.39
CA GLY A 46 -0.83 -13.42 -8.64
C GLY A 46 -1.48 -13.44 -10.03
N LYS A 47 -2.10 -12.33 -10.44
CA LYS A 47 -2.67 -12.20 -11.79
C LYS A 47 -1.63 -12.31 -12.90
N ILE A 48 -0.45 -11.71 -12.73
CA ILE A 48 0.65 -11.81 -13.69
C ILE A 48 1.05 -13.29 -13.87
N GLN A 49 1.31 -13.99 -12.77
CA GLN A 49 1.74 -15.40 -12.83
C GLN A 49 0.66 -16.30 -13.44
N LEU A 50 -0.60 -16.07 -13.10
CA LEU A 50 -1.72 -16.79 -13.73
C LEU A 50 -1.79 -16.55 -15.23
N LEU A 51 -1.65 -15.31 -15.70
CA LEU A 51 -1.66 -15.01 -17.12
C LEU A 51 -0.45 -15.59 -17.85
N GLN A 52 0.74 -15.59 -17.23
CA GLN A 52 1.92 -16.27 -17.78
C GLN A 52 1.66 -17.76 -17.96
N GLU A 53 1.07 -18.42 -16.96
CA GLU A 53 0.70 -19.84 -17.04
C GLU A 53 -0.31 -20.10 -18.17
N LEU A 54 -1.36 -19.29 -18.28
CA LEU A 54 -2.37 -19.40 -19.35
C LEU A 54 -1.76 -19.16 -20.74
N LEU A 55 -0.75 -18.29 -20.83
CA LEU A 55 -0.01 -18.05 -22.06
C LEU A 55 1.06 -19.12 -22.34
N GLY A 56 1.36 -20.00 -21.39
CA GLY A 56 2.46 -20.97 -21.49
C GLY A 56 3.84 -20.30 -21.46
N ASP A 57 3.94 -19.10 -20.90
CA ASP A 57 5.21 -18.41 -20.67
C ASP A 57 5.90 -18.96 -19.41
N GLU A 58 7.20 -18.71 -19.29
CA GLU A 58 7.91 -18.96 -18.04
C GLU A 58 7.39 -18.05 -16.92
N LEU A 59 7.14 -18.65 -15.74
CA LEU A 59 6.66 -17.92 -14.57
C LEU A 59 7.75 -17.01 -14.02
N THR A 60 7.47 -15.72 -13.91
CA THR A 60 8.37 -14.81 -13.22
C THR A 60 8.32 -15.08 -11.71
N PRO A 61 9.45 -15.29 -11.03
CA PRO A 61 9.46 -15.54 -9.59
C PRO A 61 8.79 -14.40 -8.81
N THR A 62 7.97 -14.77 -7.81
CA THR A 62 7.27 -13.82 -6.95
C THR A 62 8.23 -12.81 -6.31
N ALA A 63 9.44 -13.23 -5.94
CA ALA A 63 10.46 -12.36 -5.36
C ALA A 63 10.89 -11.25 -6.33
N SER A 64 11.02 -11.56 -7.62
CA SER A 64 11.38 -10.58 -8.65
C SER A 64 10.25 -9.57 -8.86
N LEU A 65 9.01 -10.05 -8.94
CA LEU A 65 7.82 -9.18 -9.11
C LEU A 65 7.57 -8.29 -7.88
N ARG A 66 7.79 -8.81 -6.67
CA ARG A 66 7.63 -8.04 -5.42
C ARG A 66 8.59 -6.86 -5.29
N ASN A 67 9.70 -6.83 -6.03
CA ASN A 67 10.64 -5.72 -6.02
C ASN A 67 10.29 -4.60 -7.01
N LEU A 68 9.36 -4.84 -7.93
CA LEU A 68 8.93 -3.86 -8.94
C LEU A 68 7.97 -2.82 -8.35
N ALA A 69 7.87 -1.64 -8.96
CA ALA A 69 6.83 -0.67 -8.58
C ALA A 69 5.45 -1.17 -9.04
N ILE A 70 4.38 -0.70 -8.38
CA ILE A 70 2.99 -1.04 -8.75
C ILE A 70 2.71 -0.66 -10.21
N GLY A 71 3.27 0.46 -10.68
CA GLY A 71 3.16 0.91 -12.08
C GLY A 71 3.76 -0.09 -13.08
N ASP A 72 4.94 -0.64 -12.76
CA ASP A 72 5.60 -1.64 -13.60
C ASP A 72 4.80 -2.94 -13.65
N LEU A 73 4.29 -3.40 -12.49
CA LEU A 73 3.43 -4.58 -12.40
C LEU A 73 2.14 -4.39 -13.22
N SER A 74 1.55 -3.19 -13.18
CA SER A 74 0.36 -2.85 -13.96
C SER A 74 0.64 -2.88 -15.46
N ALA A 75 1.81 -2.39 -15.89
CA ALA A 75 2.23 -2.44 -17.30
C ALA A 75 2.43 -3.87 -17.79
N ILE A 76 3.10 -4.71 -16.99
CA ILE A 76 3.27 -6.15 -17.29
C ILE A 76 1.91 -6.84 -17.39
N LEU A 77 1.00 -6.57 -16.44
CA LEU A 77 -0.33 -7.16 -16.46
C LEU A 77 -1.11 -6.77 -17.73
N ALA A 78 -1.06 -5.50 -18.12
CA ALA A 78 -1.73 -5.00 -19.31
C ALA A 78 -1.19 -5.65 -20.60
N ASP A 79 0.13 -5.84 -20.69
CA ASP A 79 0.76 -6.55 -21.82
C ASP A 79 0.29 -8.01 -21.90
N LEU A 80 0.31 -8.74 -20.78
CA LEU A 80 -0.13 -10.14 -20.74
C LEU A 80 -1.62 -10.28 -21.10
N GLN A 81 -2.48 -9.38 -20.59
CA GLN A 81 -3.90 -9.36 -20.96
C GLN A 81 -4.09 -9.09 -22.46
N GLN A 82 -3.30 -8.20 -23.04
CA GLN A 82 -3.36 -7.91 -24.47
C GLN A 82 -2.94 -9.13 -25.29
N ARG A 83 -1.85 -9.80 -24.90
CA ARG A 83 -1.37 -11.02 -25.56
C ARG A 83 -2.41 -12.15 -25.49
N LEU A 84 -3.11 -12.30 -24.37
CA LEU A 84 -4.17 -13.30 -24.23
C LEU A 84 -5.35 -13.01 -25.17
N ARG A 85 -5.82 -11.76 -25.22
CA ARG A 85 -6.88 -11.35 -26.16
C ARG A 85 -6.51 -11.59 -27.62
N SER A 86 -5.26 -11.31 -27.99
CA SER A 86 -4.77 -11.54 -29.35
C SER A 86 -4.65 -13.02 -29.73
N ARG A 87 -4.65 -13.95 -28.77
CA ARG A 87 -4.66 -15.40 -29.05
C ARG A 87 -6.05 -15.98 -29.25
N GLU A 88 -7.06 -15.41 -28.62
CA GLU A 88 -8.44 -15.88 -28.71
C GLU A 88 -9.21 -15.30 -29.92
N SER A 89 -8.60 -14.34 -30.63
CA SER A 89 -9.16 -13.73 -31.85
C SER A 89 -8.69 -14.42 -33.13
#